data_AF-A0A2T7V0U2-F1
#
_entry.id   AF-A0A2T7V0U2-F1
#
_cell.length_a   1.000
_cell.length_b   1.000
_cell.length_c   1.000
_cell.angle_alpha   90.00
_cell.angle_beta   90.00
_cell.angle_gamma   90.00
#
_symmetry.space_group_name_H-M   'P 1'
#
loop_
_entity.id
_entity.type
_entity.pdbx_description
1 polymer ?
#
loop_
_entity_poly.entity_id
_entity_poly.type
_entity_poly.pdbx_seq_one_letter_code
_entity_poly.pdbx_strand_id
1 'polypeptide(L)'
;MPAGCDPALGRAVSNWNAQGSRFYYQWDAANNLTTTRGTETTAQIVTVEDGYPTNSTALASTNLWTSGSTITQADVIVKADYLWYYGDESGGRFHCPSTRSSPPSGSFDYESTMTHELGHALGFGEANNTACVMHYSQPAGVVRRTPCSTETTALRNAYGVR
;
A
#
# COMPACT_ATOMS: atom_id res chain seq x y z
N MET A 1 3.30 -13.26 2.26
CA MET A 1 2.76 -12.79 0.97
C MET A 1 3.16 -13.71 -0.18
N PRO A 2 2.26 -13.96 -1.16
CA PRO A 2 2.57 -14.70 -2.39
C PRO A 2 3.71 -14.04 -3.17
N ALA A 3 4.72 -14.82 -3.60
CA ALA A 3 5.83 -14.30 -4.40
C ALA A 3 5.36 -13.71 -5.75
N GLY A 4 4.22 -14.17 -6.27
CA GLY A 4 3.61 -13.60 -7.48
C GLY A 4 3.18 -12.13 -7.33
N CYS A 5 2.99 -11.64 -6.09
CA CYS A 5 2.58 -10.26 -5.80
C CYS A 5 3.76 -9.29 -5.64
N ASP A 6 4.99 -9.80 -5.53
CA ASP A 6 6.21 -9.02 -5.37
C ASP A 6 6.39 -7.91 -6.42
N PRO A 7 6.20 -8.16 -7.75
CA PRO A 7 6.33 -7.10 -8.73
C PRO A 7 5.32 -5.97 -8.57
N ALA A 8 4.11 -6.29 -8.11
CA ALA A 8 3.05 -5.30 -7.87
C ALA A 8 3.33 -4.49 -6.60
N LEU A 9 3.80 -5.13 -5.52
CA LEU A 9 4.23 -4.45 -4.31
C LEU A 9 5.39 -3.49 -4.57
N GLY A 10 6.43 -3.96 -5.28
CA GLY A 10 7.58 -3.13 -5.64
C GLY A 10 7.20 -1.89 -6.47
N ARG A 11 6.17 -1.99 -7.33
CA ARG A 11 5.65 -0.84 -8.07
C ARG A 11 4.85 0.12 -7.18
N ALA A 12 4.04 -0.37 -6.24
CA ALA A 12 3.35 0.47 -5.25
C ALA A 12 4.36 1.28 -4.41
N VAL A 13 5.41 0.62 -3.94
CA VAL A 13 6.58 1.24 -3.27
C VAL A 13 7.20 2.33 -4.16
N SER A 14 7.48 1.99 -5.42
CA SER A 14 8.09 2.93 -6.39
C SER A 14 7.19 4.14 -6.66
N ASN A 15 5.87 3.95 -6.70
CA ASN A 15 4.91 5.02 -6.94
C ASN A 15 4.97 6.08 -5.83
N TRP A 16 5.10 5.69 -4.55
CA TRP A 16 5.28 6.62 -3.44
C TRP A 16 6.68 7.24 -3.41
N ASN A 17 7.73 6.44 -3.62
CA ASN A 17 9.11 6.94 -3.68
C ASN A 17 9.31 7.99 -4.79
N ALA A 18 8.49 7.96 -5.85
CA ALA A 18 8.50 8.95 -6.91
C ALA A 18 7.96 10.34 -6.50
N GLN A 19 7.20 10.46 -5.40
CA GLN A 19 6.44 11.68 -5.07
C GLN A 19 7.17 12.66 -4.15
N GLY A 20 8.20 12.23 -3.42
CA GLY A 20 8.97 13.05 -2.49
C GLY A 20 10.48 12.73 -2.53
N SER A 21 11.29 13.49 -1.79
CA SER A 21 12.75 13.30 -1.71
C SER A 21 13.28 12.94 -0.34
N ARG A 22 12.58 13.32 0.74
CA ARG A 22 13.00 13.00 2.11
C ARG A 22 12.18 11.87 2.73
N PHE A 23 11.57 11.08 1.86
CA PHE A 23 10.94 9.81 2.19
C PHE A 23 11.41 8.76 1.17
N TYR A 24 11.72 7.56 1.66
CA TYR A 24 12.02 6.41 0.82
C TYR A 24 11.59 5.12 1.51
N TYR A 25 10.69 4.37 0.89
CA TYR A 25 10.48 2.95 1.17
C TYR A 25 11.68 2.17 0.64
N GLN A 26 12.45 1.56 1.53
CA GLN A 26 13.41 0.53 1.16
C GLN A 26 12.77 -0.84 1.36
N TRP A 27 12.56 -1.56 0.27
CA TRP A 27 12.00 -2.91 0.30
C TRP A 27 13.12 -3.93 0.41
N ASP A 28 13.05 -4.80 1.42
CA ASP A 28 13.80 -6.05 1.43
C ASP A 28 12.96 -7.18 0.84
N ALA A 29 13.61 -8.26 0.40
CA ALA A 29 12.93 -9.41 -0.18
C ALA A 29 12.04 -10.19 0.82
N ALA A 30 11.91 -9.73 2.08
CA ALA A 30 11.11 -10.34 3.13
C ALA A 30 9.82 -9.56 3.44
N ASN A 31 9.40 -8.63 2.58
CA ASN A 31 8.22 -7.78 2.77
C ASN A 31 8.33 -6.78 3.93
N ASN A 32 9.54 -6.51 4.42
CA ASN A 32 9.77 -5.37 5.29
C ASN A 32 10.09 -4.17 4.41
N LEU A 33 9.40 -3.06 4.67
CA LEU A 33 9.75 -1.76 4.14
C LEU A 33 10.25 -0.91 5.30
N THR A 34 11.39 -0.26 5.16
CA THR A 34 11.79 0.80 6.08
C THR A 34 11.51 2.15 5.45
N THR A 35 11.08 3.10 6.28
CA THR A 35 10.82 4.47 5.87
C THR A 35 11.56 5.41 6.80
N THR A 36 12.24 6.41 6.26
CA THR A 36 12.85 7.48 7.06
C THR A 36 12.23 8.80 6.66
N ARG A 37 11.85 9.60 7.65
CA ARG A 37 11.41 10.97 7.44
C ARG A 37 12.61 11.91 7.59
N GLY A 38 13.22 12.28 6.47
CA GLY A 38 14.31 13.26 6.42
C GLY A 38 15.45 13.00 7.41
N THR A 39 15.58 13.87 8.43
CA THR A 39 16.67 13.83 9.42
C THR A 39 16.40 12.91 10.60
N GLU A 40 15.30 12.16 10.60
CA GLU A 40 14.98 11.21 11.66
C GLU A 40 15.97 10.02 11.62
N THR A 41 16.53 9.67 12.79
CA THR A 41 17.54 8.61 12.93
C THR A 41 16.92 7.21 13.08
N THR A 42 15.59 7.13 13.23
CA THR A 42 14.84 5.89 13.39
C THR A 42 13.95 5.70 12.18
N ALA A 43 14.13 4.58 11.47
CA ALA A 43 13.22 4.22 10.41
C ALA A 43 11.89 3.73 10.99
N GLN A 44 10.76 4.13 10.41
CA GLN A 44 9.51 3.41 10.61
C GLN A 44 9.64 2.06 9.90
N ILE A 45 9.20 1.02 10.60
CA ILE A 45 9.11 -0.33 10.07
C ILE A 45 7.72 -0.51 9.49
N VAL A 46 7.63 -0.90 8.23
CA VAL A 46 6.39 -1.28 7.59
C VAL A 46 6.44 -2.75 7.23
N THR A 47 5.49 -3.54 7.71
CA THR A 47 5.36 -4.94 7.33
C THR A 47 4.18 -5.12 6.40
N VAL A 48 4.27 -6.08 5.47
CA VAL A 48 3.13 -6.51 4.65
C VAL A 48 2.93 -7.99 4.86
N GLU A 49 1.81 -8.34 5.47
CA GLU A 49 1.47 -9.72 5.83
C GLU A 49 0.05 -10.07 5.38
N ASP A 50 -0.20 -11.36 5.19
CA ASP A 50 -1.53 -11.88 4.97
C ASP A 50 -2.22 -12.19 6.29
N GLY A 51 -3.51 -11.91 6.36
CA GLY A 51 -4.30 -12.13 7.56
C GLY A 51 -5.75 -11.72 7.35
N TYR A 52 -6.41 -11.33 8.45
CA TYR A 52 -7.81 -10.95 8.42
C TYR A 52 -7.95 -9.53 9.00
N PRO A 53 -8.18 -8.52 8.15
CA PRO A 53 -8.51 -7.18 8.59
C PRO A 53 -9.67 -7.18 9.59
N THR A 54 -9.61 -6.29 10.59
CA THR A 54 -10.66 -6.17 11.63
C THR A 54 -12.03 -5.83 11.02
N ASN A 55 -12.05 -5.04 9.95
CA ASN A 55 -13.22 -4.86 9.11
C ASN A 55 -13.28 -6.00 8.07
N SER A 56 -14.24 -6.92 8.25
CA SER A 56 -14.42 -8.09 7.39
C SER A 56 -14.71 -7.77 5.92
N THR A 57 -15.14 -6.54 5.61
CA THR A 57 -15.39 -6.08 4.24
C THR A 57 -14.17 -5.44 3.57
N ALA A 58 -13.12 -5.12 4.35
CA ALA A 58 -11.92 -4.50 3.82
C ALA A 58 -11.07 -5.49 3.00
N LEU A 59 -10.41 -4.98 1.97
CA LEU A 59 -9.47 -5.76 1.14
C LEU A 59 -8.12 -5.93 1.85
N ALA A 60 -7.72 -4.90 2.60
CA ALA A 60 -6.56 -4.85 3.45
C ALA A 60 -6.83 -3.81 4.55
N SER A 61 -5.94 -3.73 5.54
CA SER A 61 -5.96 -2.67 6.56
C SER A 61 -4.55 -2.34 7.01
N THR A 62 -4.30 -1.09 7.35
CA THR A 62 -3.02 -0.65 7.92
C THR A 62 -3.17 -0.33 9.40
N ASN A 63 -2.47 -1.08 10.26
CA ASN A 63 -2.34 -0.79 11.68
C ASN A 63 -1.16 0.16 11.89
N LEU A 64 -1.35 1.22 12.67
CA LEU A 64 -0.32 2.23 12.92
C LEU A 64 0.05 2.30 14.39
N TRP A 65 1.34 2.37 14.67
CA TRP A 65 1.87 2.69 16.00
C TRP A 65 2.55 4.05 15.94
N THR A 66 2.32 4.85 16.97
CA THR A 66 2.82 6.22 17.04
C THR A 66 3.50 6.50 18.37
N SER A 67 4.50 7.37 18.33
CA SER A 67 5.08 8.03 19.49
C SER A 67 4.88 9.53 19.34
N GLY A 68 3.92 10.08 20.07
CA GLY A 68 3.41 11.44 19.83
C GLY A 68 2.80 11.56 18.43
N SER A 69 3.28 12.51 17.63
CA SER A 69 2.84 12.73 16.24
C SER A 69 3.63 11.95 15.20
N THR A 70 4.57 11.11 15.62
CA THR A 70 5.46 10.36 14.72
C THR A 70 4.97 8.93 14.60
N ILE A 71 4.79 8.44 13.37
CA ILE A 71 4.52 7.02 13.12
C ILE A 71 5.82 6.25 13.26
N THR A 72 5.84 5.24 14.13
CA THR A 72 7.03 4.43 14.43
C THR A 72 6.96 3.05 13.77
N GLN A 73 5.76 2.56 13.49
CA GLN A 73 5.54 1.29 12.79
C GLN A 73 4.21 1.33 12.06
N ALA A 74 4.13 0.60 10.94
CA ALA A 74 2.88 0.30 10.27
C ALA A 74 2.83 -1.18 9.85
N ASP A 75 1.72 -1.87 10.08
CA ASP A 75 1.55 -3.24 9.60
C ASP A 75 0.37 -3.28 8.64
N VAL A 76 0.64 -3.65 7.39
CA VAL A 76 -0.38 -3.84 6.36
C VAL A 76 -0.85 -5.28 6.37
N ILE A 77 -2.10 -5.48 6.78
CA ILE A 77 -2.77 -6.78 6.81
C ILE A 77 -3.58 -6.93 5.53
N VAL A 78 -3.15 -7.78 4.61
CA VAL A 78 -3.86 -8.08 3.37
C VAL A 78 -4.80 -9.25 3.60
N LYS A 79 -6.05 -9.15 3.15
CA LYS A 79 -7.05 -10.21 3.36
C LYS A 79 -6.62 -11.54 2.73
N ALA A 80 -6.35 -12.54 3.57
CA ALA A 80 -5.79 -13.82 3.19
C ALA A 80 -6.67 -14.57 2.18
N ASP A 81 -7.99 -14.61 2.38
CA ASP A 81 -8.93 -15.29 1.46
C ASP A 81 -8.93 -14.70 0.04
N TYR A 82 -8.42 -13.48 -0.13
CA TYR A 82 -8.34 -12.83 -1.44
C TYR A 82 -6.98 -13.05 -2.09
N LEU A 83 -5.94 -13.38 -1.32
CA LEU A 83 -4.66 -13.84 -1.85
C LEU A 83 -4.70 -15.33 -2.18
N TRP A 84 -5.35 -16.11 -1.32
CA TRP A 84 -5.38 -17.56 -1.36
C TRP A 84 -6.84 -18.01 -1.34
N TYR A 85 -7.33 -18.61 -2.42
CA TYR A 85 -8.64 -19.25 -2.42
C TYR A 85 -8.44 -20.76 -2.39
N TYR A 86 -8.96 -21.41 -1.33
CA TYR A 86 -8.72 -22.83 -1.05
C TYR A 86 -7.23 -23.25 -1.04
N GLY A 87 -6.34 -22.35 -0.62
CA GLY A 87 -4.89 -22.60 -0.57
C GLY A 87 -4.17 -22.46 -1.91
N ASP A 88 -4.83 -21.91 -2.94
CA ASP A 88 -4.24 -21.64 -4.25
C ASP A 88 -4.18 -20.12 -4.52
N GLU A 89 -3.00 -19.62 -4.90
CA GLU A 89 -2.77 -18.23 -5.32
C GLU A 89 -3.59 -17.86 -6.55
N SER A 90 -3.82 -18.82 -7.46
CA SER A 90 -4.52 -18.58 -8.73
C SER A 90 -6.03 -18.44 -8.56
N GLY A 91 -6.58 -18.93 -7.45
CA GLY A 91 -7.99 -18.80 -7.11
C GLY A 91 -8.33 -17.52 -6.34
N GLY A 92 -7.32 -16.79 -5.87
CA GLY A 92 -7.48 -15.55 -5.12
C GLY A 92 -8.27 -14.49 -5.89
N ARG A 93 -8.90 -13.56 -5.16
CA ARG A 93 -9.59 -12.40 -5.75
C ARG A 93 -8.65 -11.24 -6.02
N PHE A 94 -7.46 -11.23 -5.44
CA PHE A 94 -6.42 -10.27 -5.80
C PHE A 94 -5.75 -10.68 -7.10
N HIS A 95 -5.71 -9.75 -8.04
CA HIS A 95 -4.88 -9.87 -9.22
C HIS A 95 -3.49 -9.29 -8.91
N CYS A 96 -2.48 -10.15 -8.95
CA CYS A 96 -1.08 -9.83 -8.71
C CYS A 96 -0.28 -9.91 -10.02
N PRO A 97 -0.32 -8.89 -10.88
CA PRO A 97 0.30 -9.02 -12.18
C PRO A 97 1.80 -8.75 -12.15
N SER A 98 2.55 -9.59 -12.86
CA SER A 98 3.98 -9.39 -13.11
C SER A 98 4.26 -8.13 -13.94
N THR A 99 3.28 -7.65 -14.73
CA THR A 99 3.33 -6.41 -15.52
C THR A 99 2.13 -5.50 -15.20
N ARG A 100 2.08 -4.25 -15.69
CA ARG A 100 0.92 -3.36 -15.47
C ARG A 100 -0.27 -3.70 -16.38
N SER A 101 -0.82 -4.91 -16.24
CA SER A 101 -2.09 -5.28 -16.88
C SER A 101 -3.27 -4.79 -16.05
N SER A 102 -4.44 -4.63 -16.65
CA SER A 102 -5.69 -4.48 -15.88
C SER A 102 -6.01 -5.78 -15.14
N PRO A 103 -6.67 -5.71 -13.97
CA PRO A 103 -7.22 -6.90 -13.32
C PRO A 103 -8.31 -7.55 -14.19
N PRO A 104 -8.39 -8.89 -14.21
CA PRO A 104 -9.52 -9.61 -14.78
C PRO A 104 -10.85 -9.18 -14.13
N SER A 105 -11.96 -9.46 -14.83
CA SER A 105 -13.30 -9.19 -14.31
C SER A 105 -13.53 -9.89 -12.97
N GLY A 106 -13.98 -9.14 -11.96
CA GLY A 106 -14.28 -9.65 -10.62
C GLY A 106 -13.08 -9.71 -9.65
N SER A 107 -11.88 -9.42 -10.14
CA SER A 107 -10.65 -9.35 -9.34
C SER A 107 -10.33 -7.92 -8.88
N PHE A 108 -9.70 -7.80 -7.73
CA PHE A 108 -9.18 -6.54 -7.19
C PHE A 108 -7.74 -6.33 -7.63
N ASP A 109 -7.37 -5.09 -7.95
CA ASP A 109 -6.00 -4.77 -8.32
C ASP A 109 -5.10 -4.67 -7.08
N TYR A 110 -4.21 -5.65 -6.89
CA TYR A 110 -3.34 -5.69 -5.71
C TYR A 110 -2.39 -4.48 -5.64
N GLU A 111 -1.82 -4.02 -6.77
CA GLU A 111 -0.96 -2.82 -6.79
C GLU A 111 -1.72 -1.58 -6.31
N SER A 112 -3.00 -1.43 -6.69
CA SER A 112 -3.83 -0.32 -6.24
C SER A 112 -4.14 -0.39 -4.74
N THR A 113 -4.48 -1.58 -4.23
CA THR A 113 -4.68 -1.79 -2.79
C THR A 113 -3.41 -1.51 -2.01
N MET A 114 -2.27 -2.05 -2.41
CA MET A 114 -1.01 -1.76 -1.72
C MET A 114 -0.61 -0.30 -1.82
N THR A 115 -0.88 0.37 -2.94
CA THR A 115 -0.61 1.81 -3.03
C THR A 115 -1.45 2.60 -2.02
N HIS A 116 -2.71 2.19 -1.79
CA HIS A 116 -3.58 2.78 -0.76
C HIS A 116 -3.04 2.55 0.66
N GLU A 117 -2.76 1.30 1.01
CA GLU A 117 -2.29 0.94 2.36
C GLU A 117 -0.94 1.57 2.70
N LEU A 118 -0.02 1.63 1.73
CA LEU A 118 1.24 2.37 1.91
C LEU A 118 1.01 3.88 2.10
N GLY A 119 -0.07 4.43 1.56
CA GLY A 119 -0.49 5.79 1.89
C GLY A 119 -0.86 5.95 3.37
N HIS A 120 -1.55 4.98 3.98
CA HIS A 120 -1.80 5.00 5.42
C HIS A 120 -0.51 4.94 6.24
N ALA A 121 0.45 4.11 5.83
CA ALA A 121 1.76 4.06 6.47
C ALA A 121 2.51 5.41 6.41
N LEU A 122 2.22 6.25 5.41
CA LEU A 122 2.73 7.62 5.27
C LEU A 122 1.96 8.67 6.10
N GLY A 123 0.88 8.28 6.77
CA GLY A 123 0.02 9.14 7.58
C GLY A 123 -1.17 9.73 6.85
N PHE A 124 -1.51 9.25 5.65
CA PHE A 124 -2.75 9.65 5.00
C PHE A 124 -3.96 8.98 5.64
N GLY A 125 -5.03 9.74 5.82
CA GLY A 125 -6.36 9.18 6.06
C GLY A 125 -7.06 8.80 4.75
N GLU A 126 -8.18 8.09 4.86
CA GLU A 126 -9.07 7.84 3.73
C GLU A 126 -9.66 9.14 3.17
N ALA A 127 -10.04 9.11 1.89
CA ALA A 127 -10.66 10.21 1.17
C ALA A 127 -11.90 9.74 0.39
N ASN A 128 -12.87 10.63 0.19
CA ASN A 128 -13.97 10.42 -0.75
C ASN A 128 -13.67 11.07 -2.11
N ASN A 129 -12.60 10.61 -2.78
CA ASN A 129 -12.22 11.10 -4.10
C ASN A 129 -11.71 9.96 -4.99
N THR A 130 -12.51 9.54 -5.96
CA THR A 130 -12.23 8.41 -6.85
C THR A 130 -11.00 8.58 -7.74
N ALA A 131 -10.43 9.79 -7.85
CA ALA A 131 -9.19 10.05 -8.57
C ALA A 131 -7.92 9.82 -7.73
N CYS A 132 -8.04 9.66 -6.42
CA CYS A 132 -6.94 9.66 -5.45
C CYS A 132 -6.76 8.28 -4.82
N VAL A 133 -5.52 7.81 -4.63
CA VAL A 133 -5.25 6.43 -4.17
C VAL A 133 -5.88 6.14 -2.82
N MET A 134 -5.98 7.16 -1.96
CA MET A 134 -6.62 7.11 -0.65
C MET A 134 -8.15 7.08 -0.70
N HIS A 135 -8.77 6.90 -1.88
CA HIS A 135 -10.21 6.67 -1.93
C HIS A 135 -10.60 5.45 -1.10
N TYR A 136 -11.51 5.61 -0.14
CA TYR A 136 -11.91 4.55 0.80
C TYR A 136 -12.47 3.27 0.12
N SER A 137 -12.87 3.35 -1.15
CA SER A 137 -13.41 2.21 -1.91
C SER A 137 -12.52 1.81 -3.09
N GLN A 138 -12.28 0.50 -3.19
CA GLN A 138 -11.63 -0.14 -4.32
C GLN A 138 -12.53 -1.24 -4.90
N PRO A 139 -13.43 -0.89 -5.84
CA PRO A 139 -14.23 -1.90 -6.54
C PRO A 139 -13.35 -2.84 -7.37
N ALA A 140 -13.83 -4.07 -7.60
CA ALA A 140 -13.19 -4.99 -8.52
C ALA A 140 -13.10 -4.37 -9.93
N GLY A 141 -12.01 -4.65 -10.65
CA GLY A 141 -11.76 -4.10 -11.98
C GLY A 141 -11.19 -2.67 -12.01
N VAL A 142 -11.21 -1.94 -10.89
CA VAL A 142 -10.72 -0.56 -10.82
C VAL A 142 -9.21 -0.55 -10.58
N VAL A 143 -8.51 0.32 -11.31
CA VAL A 143 -7.07 0.55 -11.19
C VAL A 143 -6.83 1.96 -10.67
N ARG A 144 -6.12 2.07 -9.55
CA ARG A 144 -5.73 3.31 -8.90
C ARG A 144 -4.35 3.17 -8.25
N ARG A 145 -3.32 3.23 -9.09
CA ARG A 145 -1.92 2.94 -8.70
C ARG A 145 -1.08 4.19 -8.48
N THR A 146 -1.58 5.39 -8.81
CA THR A 146 -0.78 6.63 -8.79
C THR A 146 -1.47 7.67 -7.92
N PRO A 147 -0.79 8.21 -6.90
CA PRO A 147 -1.34 9.28 -6.06
C PRO A 147 -1.76 10.49 -6.90
N CYS A 148 -2.89 11.10 -6.54
CA CYS A 148 -3.38 12.30 -7.21
C CYS A 148 -2.58 13.55 -6.80
N SER A 149 -2.81 14.67 -7.48
CA SER A 149 -2.10 15.94 -7.21
C SER A 149 -2.22 16.42 -5.74
N THR A 150 -3.39 16.23 -5.12
CA THR A 150 -3.60 16.58 -3.71
C THR A 150 -2.72 15.74 -2.77
N GLU A 151 -2.66 14.42 -2.99
CA GLU A 151 -1.86 13.50 -2.17
C GLU A 151 -0.37 13.76 -2.34
N THR A 152 0.09 13.95 -3.58
CA THR A 152 1.50 14.27 -3.86
C THR A 152 1.90 15.61 -3.26
N THR A 153 1.00 16.59 -3.19
CA THR A 153 1.26 17.89 -2.56
C THR A 153 1.32 17.75 -1.04
N ALA A 154 0.37 17.04 -0.43
CA ALA A 154 0.38 16.77 1.00
C ALA A 154 1.64 15.99 1.44
N LEU A 155 2.05 14.98 0.67
CA LEU A 155 3.29 14.23 0.93
C LEU A 155 4.50 15.16 0.91
N ARG A 156 4.62 16.01 -0.12
CA ARG A 156 5.75 16.95 -0.24
C ARG A 156 5.75 18.02 0.86
N ASN A 157 4.59 18.40 1.38
CA ASN A 157 4.51 19.30 2.53
C ASN A 157 4.98 18.60 3.83
N ALA A 158 4.63 17.32 4.00
CA ALA A 158 4.98 16.56 5.20
C ALA A 158 6.45 16.04 5.20
N TYR A 159 6.97 15.71 4.02
CA TYR A 159 8.26 15.03 3.83
C TYR A 159 9.23 15.77 2.88
N GLY A 160 8.89 16.95 2.37
CA GLY A 160 9.77 17.75 1.48
C GLY A 160 9.62 17.47 -0.02
N VAL A 161 9.98 18.49 -0.83
CA VAL A 161 9.96 18.47 -2.30
C VAL A 161 11.23 17.82 -2.89
N ARG A 162 11.12 17.20 -4.07
CA ARG A 162 12.28 16.75 -4.87
C ARG A 162 13.11 17.91 -5.36
#